data_AF-A0A7X0RW10-F1
#
_entry.id   AF-A0A7X0RW10-F1
#
_cell.length_a   1.000
_cell.length_b   1.000
_cell.length_c   1.000
_cell.angle_alpha   90.00
_cell.angle_beta   90.00
_cell.angle_gamma   90.00
#
_symmetry.space_group_name_H-M   'P 1'
#
loop_
_entity.id
_entity.type
_entity.pdbx_description
1 polymer ?
#
loop_
_entity_poly.entity_id
_entity_poly.type
_entity_poly.pdbx_seq_one_letter_code
_entity_poly.pdbx_strand_id
1 'polypeptide(L)'
;MTGGLRYAVPRGGLPRLRARLSAGMPIAAAFLGGSITEGYGASEPDATSWRALTEAYLRESSPAGFVSVNAGVGGTNSTFGAYRLGEQVLDRGPIDLLFVEFAVNDDEDRTATIRGMEGIVRQCRKRSPETEIVFVYTADDDNLAEGLPCTIALHEEVAERYGIPSIHAAAAARDRILAGACRWEELAPDRVHPNDAGYALYAACVRTFLEDALRPPREGESASAFHPGVPERSQPLDEDSLSRVWMRGFETAAEIRGFERRETQPGPMINWRYEGAHLVSGDAEGAEIVWHVRGRSAGLLMFCGPDTGMLEYAVNGEAYAPLNPFDDWCMNVYRPVIATFALPEGGAVSRVSVRPSRQRDARSRGHALRIVRLFGSDEDPSR
;
A
#
# COMPACT_ATOMS: atom_id res chain seq x y z
N MET A 1 25.16 28.46 -6.57
CA MET A 1 24.56 27.57 -5.56
C MET A 1 23.07 27.50 -5.81
N THR A 2 22.62 26.59 -6.67
CA THR A 2 21.20 26.25 -6.81
C THR A 2 20.84 25.44 -5.57
N GLY A 3 20.03 25.98 -4.66
CA GLY A 3 19.54 25.25 -3.49
C GLY A 3 18.67 24.08 -3.97
N GLY A 4 19.30 22.93 -4.22
CA GLY A 4 18.64 21.77 -4.82
C GLY A 4 17.79 21.01 -3.81
N LEU A 5 16.82 20.27 -4.32
CA LEU A 5 16.06 19.23 -3.63
C LEU A 5 17.00 18.11 -3.14
N ARG A 6 17.74 18.36 -2.04
CA ARG A 6 18.77 17.43 -1.54
C ARG A 6 18.26 16.01 -1.29
N TYR A 7 16.99 15.87 -0.91
CA TYR A 7 16.36 14.60 -0.55
C TYR A 7 15.17 14.27 -1.43
N ALA A 8 15.11 14.77 -2.67
CA ALA A 8 14.08 14.39 -3.61
C ALA A 8 14.60 14.35 -5.05
N VAL A 9 14.07 13.42 -5.83
CA VAL A 9 14.30 13.34 -7.27
C VAL A 9 13.00 13.75 -7.96
N PRO A 10 12.92 14.97 -8.52
CA PRO A 10 11.65 15.55 -8.93
C PRO A 10 11.01 14.88 -10.17
N ARG A 11 11.80 14.24 -11.04
CA ARG A 11 11.35 13.57 -12.29
C ARG A 11 10.27 14.35 -13.07
N GLY A 12 9.07 13.79 -13.20
CA GLY A 12 7.95 14.40 -13.91
C GLY A 12 7.26 15.55 -13.16
N GLY A 13 7.63 15.78 -11.90
CA GLY A 13 7.08 16.83 -11.06
C GLY A 13 5.61 16.68 -10.78
N LEU A 14 4.96 17.80 -10.47
CA LEU A 14 3.52 17.89 -10.20
C LEU A 14 2.82 18.98 -11.05
N PRO A 15 3.00 19.00 -12.39
CA PRO A 15 2.44 20.05 -13.23
C PRO A 15 0.91 20.17 -13.18
N ARG A 16 0.17 19.06 -13.04
CA ARG A 16 -1.30 19.08 -12.98
C ARG A 16 -1.79 19.64 -11.67
N LEU A 17 -1.22 19.19 -10.55
CA LEU A 17 -1.56 19.72 -9.23
C LEU A 17 -1.25 21.21 -9.16
N ARG A 18 -0.10 21.65 -9.68
CA ARG A 18 0.25 23.07 -9.76
C ARG A 18 -0.77 23.85 -10.59
N ALA A 19 -1.16 23.35 -11.76
CA ALA A 19 -2.14 24.02 -12.61
C ALA A 19 -3.51 24.13 -11.91
N ARG A 20 -3.93 23.06 -11.22
CA ARG A 20 -5.19 23.00 -10.47
C ARG A 20 -5.22 23.99 -9.31
N LEU A 21 -4.15 24.05 -8.52
CA LEU A 21 -4.00 25.02 -7.43
C LEU A 21 -3.95 26.46 -7.96
N SER A 22 -3.23 26.70 -9.07
CA SER A 22 -3.16 28.02 -9.72
C SER A 22 -4.52 28.49 -10.24
N ALA A 23 -5.40 27.54 -10.63
CA ALA A 23 -6.77 27.82 -11.02
C ALA A 23 -7.74 28.00 -9.83
N GLY A 24 -7.25 27.91 -8.59
CA GLY A 24 -8.08 28.05 -7.39
C GLY A 24 -9.11 26.94 -7.23
N MET A 25 -8.82 25.74 -7.75
CA MET A 25 -9.73 24.59 -7.66
C MET A 25 -9.44 23.76 -6.39
N PRO A 26 -10.47 23.11 -5.80
CA PRO A 26 -10.24 22.18 -4.70
C PRO A 26 -9.45 20.97 -5.17
N ILE A 27 -8.64 20.40 -4.27
CA ILE A 27 -7.81 19.23 -4.54
C ILE A 27 -8.12 18.08 -3.58
N ALA A 28 -7.86 16.85 -4.02
CA ALA A 28 -7.90 15.65 -3.19
C ALA A 28 -6.54 14.96 -3.18
N ALA A 29 -6.07 14.57 -2.00
CA ALA A 29 -4.84 13.79 -1.83
C ALA A 29 -5.10 12.47 -1.11
N ALA A 30 -4.40 11.41 -1.54
CA ALA A 30 -4.44 10.10 -0.91
C ALA A 30 -3.04 9.66 -0.48
N PHE A 31 -2.99 8.88 0.59
CA PHE A 31 -1.75 8.37 1.18
C PHE A 31 -1.86 6.86 1.34
N LEU A 32 -1.20 6.11 0.44
CA LEU A 32 -1.20 4.66 0.42
C LEU A 32 0.11 4.14 1.01
N GLY A 33 0.04 3.42 2.12
CA GLY A 33 1.26 2.87 2.72
C GLY A 33 1.05 1.97 3.92
N GLY A 34 2.13 1.76 4.67
CA GLY A 34 2.17 0.95 5.88
C GLY A 34 1.73 1.67 7.16
N SER A 35 2.34 1.29 8.28
CA SER A 35 2.04 1.81 9.63
C SER A 35 2.53 3.25 9.79
N ILE A 36 3.65 3.61 9.16
CA ILE A 36 4.21 4.97 9.18
C ILE A 36 3.27 5.94 8.44
N THR A 37 2.70 5.50 7.32
CA THR A 37 1.64 6.26 6.62
C THR A 37 0.35 6.33 7.44
N GLU A 38 -0.03 5.24 8.12
CA GLU A 38 -1.21 5.20 9.00
C GLU A 38 -1.12 6.24 10.14
N GLY A 39 0.09 6.44 10.67
CA GLY A 39 0.44 7.42 11.69
C GLY A 39 0.92 6.82 13.01
N TYR A 40 1.15 5.50 13.07
CA TYR A 40 1.61 4.81 14.28
C TYR A 40 2.94 5.38 14.80
N GLY A 41 3.06 5.51 16.12
CA GLY A 41 4.24 6.10 16.78
C GLY A 41 4.12 7.60 17.07
N ALA A 42 3.24 8.31 16.36
CA ALA A 42 2.92 9.71 16.65
C ALA A 42 2.10 9.82 17.94
N SER A 43 2.25 10.92 18.68
CA SER A 43 1.42 11.19 19.85
C SER A 43 -0.04 11.40 19.48
N GLU A 44 -0.28 12.07 18.34
CA GLU A 44 -1.59 12.32 17.75
C GLU A 44 -1.54 11.97 16.26
N PRO A 45 -1.85 10.71 15.85
CA PRO A 45 -1.67 10.22 14.48
C PRO A 45 -2.29 11.09 13.37
N ASP A 46 -3.41 11.75 13.66
CA ASP A 46 -4.12 12.61 12.70
C ASP A 46 -3.70 14.09 12.76
N ALA A 47 -2.70 14.44 13.59
CA ALA A 47 -2.18 15.82 13.70
C ALA A 47 -0.66 15.91 13.55
N THR A 48 0.08 14.90 13.99
CA THR A 48 1.55 14.95 14.15
C THR A 48 2.31 13.95 13.27
N SER A 49 1.61 13.05 12.58
CA SER A 49 2.23 12.18 11.56
C SER A 49 2.69 12.97 10.33
N TRP A 50 3.63 12.44 9.55
CA TRP A 50 4.09 13.13 8.33
C TRP A 50 2.94 13.37 7.34
N ARG A 51 2.01 12.41 7.30
CA ARG A 51 0.77 12.45 6.54
C ARG A 51 -0.08 13.63 6.99
N ALA A 52 -0.41 13.71 8.28
CA ALA A 52 -1.23 14.79 8.84
C ALA A 52 -0.61 16.18 8.65
N LEU A 53 0.72 16.30 8.81
CA LEU A 53 1.45 17.55 8.57
C LEU A 53 1.45 17.94 7.08
N THR A 54 1.55 16.96 6.18
CA THR A 54 1.44 17.17 4.72
C THR A 54 0.00 17.58 4.35
N GLU A 55 -1.01 16.95 4.94
CA GLU A 55 -2.42 17.32 4.77
C GLU A 55 -2.68 18.76 5.21
N ALA A 56 -2.10 19.19 6.34
CA ALA A 56 -2.21 20.58 6.81
C ALA A 56 -1.65 21.56 5.77
N TYR A 57 -0.46 21.30 5.25
CA TYR A 57 0.16 22.12 4.20
C TYR A 57 -0.67 22.17 2.91
N LEU A 58 -1.19 21.02 2.44
CA LEU A 58 -2.02 20.97 1.23
C LEU A 58 -3.36 21.69 1.42
N ARG A 59 -3.95 21.61 2.61
CA ARG A 59 -5.17 22.34 2.97
C ARG A 59 -4.96 23.85 2.96
N GLU A 60 -3.85 24.32 3.52
CA GLU A 60 -3.46 25.74 3.48
C GLU A 60 -3.22 26.21 2.04
N SER A 61 -2.65 25.34 1.19
CA SER A 61 -2.37 25.63 -0.21
C SER A 61 -3.60 25.60 -1.12
N SER A 62 -4.73 25.03 -0.66
CA SER A 62 -5.98 24.89 -1.43
C SER A 62 -7.19 25.52 -0.71
N PRO A 63 -7.31 26.86 -0.69
CA PRO A 63 -8.41 27.56 0.00
C PRO A 63 -9.82 27.20 -0.49
N ALA A 64 -9.94 26.73 -1.73
CA ALA A 64 -11.21 26.30 -2.32
C ALA A 64 -11.72 24.96 -1.75
N GLY A 65 -10.87 24.20 -1.06
CA GLY A 65 -11.23 22.95 -0.41
C GLY A 65 -10.14 21.89 -0.54
N PHE A 66 -10.09 20.98 0.44
CA PHE A 66 -9.15 19.88 0.48
C PHE A 66 -9.82 18.61 1.02
N VAL A 67 -9.66 17.51 0.30
CA VAL A 67 -10.08 16.16 0.73
C VAL A 67 -8.83 15.31 0.95
N SER A 68 -8.75 14.63 2.09
CA SER A 68 -7.69 13.64 2.36
C SER A 68 -8.25 12.23 2.43
N VAL A 69 -7.49 11.27 1.92
CA VAL A 69 -7.72 9.83 2.08
C VAL A 69 -6.50 9.20 2.73
N ASN A 70 -6.62 8.81 4.00
CA ASN A 70 -5.61 7.96 4.65
C ASN A 70 -5.88 6.49 4.28
N ALA A 71 -5.01 5.93 3.45
CA ALA A 71 -4.95 4.53 3.09
C ALA A 71 -3.70 3.82 3.65
N GLY A 72 -3.30 4.16 4.86
CA GLY A 72 -2.29 3.47 5.65
C GLY A 72 -2.84 2.21 6.33
N VAL A 73 -2.14 1.09 6.19
CA VAL A 73 -2.47 -0.20 6.81
C VAL A 73 -1.19 -0.83 7.35
N GLY A 74 -1.06 -0.91 8.67
CA GLY A 74 0.22 -1.28 9.30
C GLY A 74 0.74 -2.69 9.01
N GLY A 75 2.06 -2.81 8.88
CA GLY A 75 2.73 -4.08 8.54
C GLY A 75 2.21 -4.70 7.24
N THR A 76 1.97 -3.88 6.21
CA THR A 76 1.54 -4.34 4.90
C THR A 76 2.44 -3.81 3.81
N ASN A 77 2.65 -4.61 2.77
CA ASN A 77 3.56 -4.35 1.67
C ASN A 77 2.80 -3.83 0.42
N SER A 78 3.56 -3.47 -0.61
CA SER A 78 3.06 -2.94 -1.89
C SER A 78 2.22 -3.96 -2.66
N THR A 79 2.44 -5.27 -2.45
CA THR A 79 1.58 -6.33 -3.01
C THR A 79 0.15 -6.18 -2.49
N PHE A 80 -0.05 -6.10 -1.16
CA PHE A 80 -1.39 -5.84 -0.62
C PHE A 80 -1.89 -4.44 -0.98
N GLY A 81 -1.00 -3.44 -1.00
CA GLY A 81 -1.25 -2.09 -1.50
C GLY A 81 -1.88 -2.07 -2.90
N ALA A 82 -1.36 -2.86 -3.84
CA ALA A 82 -1.87 -2.96 -5.20
C ALA A 82 -3.28 -3.54 -5.26
N TYR A 83 -3.58 -4.60 -4.49
CA TYR A 83 -4.94 -5.15 -4.47
C TYR A 83 -5.95 -4.19 -3.84
N ARG A 84 -5.57 -3.44 -2.80
CA ARG A 84 -6.48 -2.56 -2.03
C ARG A 84 -6.59 -1.14 -2.56
N LEU A 85 -5.73 -0.73 -3.50
CA LEU A 85 -5.72 0.60 -4.10
C LEU A 85 -7.11 1.00 -4.64
N GLY A 86 -7.81 0.06 -5.28
CA GLY A 86 -9.14 0.32 -5.80
C GLY A 86 -10.13 0.74 -4.72
N GLU A 87 -10.42 -0.17 -3.79
CA GLU A 87 -11.42 0.03 -2.73
C GLU A 87 -11.06 1.19 -1.80
N GLN A 88 -9.77 1.35 -1.46
CA GLN A 88 -9.34 2.25 -0.39
C GLN A 88 -8.92 3.64 -0.88
N VAL A 89 -8.69 3.82 -2.19
CA VAL A 89 -8.29 5.11 -2.78
C VAL A 89 -9.17 5.45 -3.97
N LEU A 90 -9.11 4.67 -5.05
CA LEU A 90 -9.67 5.08 -6.35
C LEU A 90 -11.21 5.08 -6.39
N ASP A 91 -11.85 4.25 -5.56
CA ASP A 91 -13.32 4.17 -5.44
C ASP A 91 -13.87 5.25 -4.49
N ARG A 92 -13.00 6.01 -3.80
CA ARG A 92 -13.41 7.09 -2.89
C ARG A 92 -13.70 8.41 -3.61
N GLY A 93 -13.35 8.51 -4.89
CA GLY A 93 -13.57 9.70 -5.72
C GLY A 93 -12.30 10.11 -6.50
N PRO A 94 -12.37 11.21 -7.28
CA PRO A 94 -11.21 11.73 -8.00
C PRO A 94 -10.08 12.11 -7.03
N ILE A 95 -8.85 11.70 -7.33
CA ILE A 95 -7.63 12.02 -6.57
C ILE A 95 -6.69 12.83 -7.47
N ASP A 96 -6.17 13.95 -6.98
CA ASP A 96 -5.20 14.77 -7.71
C ASP A 96 -3.76 14.35 -7.39
N LEU A 97 -3.51 13.93 -6.14
CA LEU A 97 -2.18 13.54 -5.67
C LEU A 97 -2.24 12.24 -4.86
N LEU A 98 -1.41 11.26 -5.21
CA LEU A 98 -1.25 9.99 -4.48
C LEU A 98 0.18 9.85 -3.96
N PHE A 99 0.36 9.84 -2.65
CA PHE A 99 1.61 9.41 -2.03
C PHE A 99 1.62 7.89 -1.84
N VAL A 100 2.75 7.24 -2.15
CA VAL A 100 2.96 5.80 -1.96
C VAL A 100 4.22 5.58 -1.12
N GLU A 101 4.10 4.77 -0.06
CA GLU A 101 5.15 4.55 0.94
C GLU A 101 5.11 3.10 1.44
N PHE A 102 6.07 2.29 0.98
CA PHE A 102 6.18 0.87 1.35
C PHE A 102 7.64 0.39 1.52
N ALA A 103 8.64 1.27 1.45
CA ALA A 103 10.05 0.85 1.39
C ALA A 103 10.52 0.08 2.63
N VAL A 104 9.96 0.38 3.81
CA VAL A 104 10.20 -0.34 5.07
C VAL A 104 9.30 -1.56 5.27
N ASN A 105 8.35 -1.81 4.37
CA ASN A 105 7.39 -2.91 4.46
C ASN A 105 7.57 -3.96 3.37
N ASP A 106 8.09 -3.56 2.22
CA ASP A 106 8.48 -4.47 1.16
C ASP A 106 9.76 -5.21 1.57
N ASP A 107 9.84 -6.46 1.13
CA ASP A 107 11.01 -7.30 1.29
C ASP A 107 12.00 -7.08 0.13
N GLU A 108 13.21 -7.61 0.28
CA GLU A 108 14.23 -7.58 -0.77
C GLU A 108 13.90 -8.52 -1.96
N ASP A 109 12.73 -9.17 -1.97
CA ASP A 109 12.22 -9.89 -3.14
C ASP A 109 11.83 -8.90 -4.24
N ARG A 110 12.77 -8.73 -5.18
CA ARG A 110 12.56 -7.91 -6.38
C ARG A 110 11.27 -8.25 -7.11
N THR A 111 10.89 -9.50 -7.25
CA THR A 111 9.71 -9.87 -8.05
C THR A 111 8.42 -9.38 -7.39
N ALA A 112 8.21 -9.67 -6.10
CA ALA A 112 7.02 -9.20 -5.38
C ALA A 112 6.96 -7.66 -5.31
N THR A 113 8.08 -7.02 -4.98
CA THR A 113 8.20 -5.56 -4.84
C THR A 113 7.94 -4.82 -6.15
N ILE A 114 8.57 -5.25 -7.26
CA ILE A 114 8.32 -4.63 -8.57
C ILE A 114 6.86 -4.82 -8.98
N ARG A 115 6.30 -6.02 -8.85
CA ARG A 115 4.89 -6.30 -9.24
C ARG A 115 3.90 -5.45 -8.45
N GLY A 116 4.13 -5.26 -7.15
CA GLY A 116 3.32 -4.42 -6.27
C GLY A 116 3.39 -2.94 -6.63
N MET A 117 4.60 -2.37 -6.61
CA MET A 117 4.82 -0.94 -6.88
C MET A 117 4.43 -0.55 -8.31
N GLU A 118 4.83 -1.34 -9.31
CA GLU A 118 4.40 -1.13 -10.70
C GLU A 118 2.89 -1.31 -10.88
N GLY A 119 2.31 -2.29 -10.17
CA GLY A 119 0.87 -2.51 -10.14
C GLY A 119 0.09 -1.27 -9.70
N ILE A 120 0.52 -0.65 -8.59
CA ILE A 120 -0.07 0.59 -8.07
C ILE A 120 -0.03 1.71 -9.12
N VAL A 121 1.15 1.96 -9.70
CA VAL A 121 1.35 3.03 -10.69
C VAL A 121 0.47 2.82 -11.92
N ARG A 122 0.48 1.61 -12.49
CA ARG A 122 -0.26 1.31 -13.72
C ARG A 122 -1.77 1.30 -13.49
N GLN A 123 -2.25 0.79 -12.35
CA GLN A 123 -3.67 0.88 -12.00
C GLN A 123 -4.12 2.34 -11.87
N CYS A 124 -3.35 3.16 -11.16
CA CYS A 124 -3.65 4.59 -10.97
C CYS A 124 -3.72 5.31 -12.31
N ARG A 125 -2.73 5.13 -13.20
CA ARG A 125 -2.73 5.75 -14.54
C ARG A 125 -3.90 5.32 -15.41
N LYS A 126 -4.29 4.04 -15.35
CA LYS A 126 -5.41 3.53 -16.14
C LYS A 126 -6.75 4.06 -15.65
N ARG A 127 -6.95 4.10 -14.33
CA ARG A 127 -8.27 4.38 -13.71
C ARG A 127 -8.46 5.84 -13.32
N SER A 128 -7.38 6.55 -13.06
CA SER A 128 -7.34 7.95 -12.65
C SER A 128 -6.16 8.66 -13.33
N PRO A 129 -6.19 8.84 -14.67
CA PRO A 129 -5.06 9.29 -15.48
C PRO A 129 -4.53 10.70 -15.14
N GLU A 130 -5.32 11.48 -14.43
CA GLU A 130 -4.95 12.83 -13.97
C GLU A 130 -4.29 12.85 -12.59
N THR A 131 -4.31 11.73 -11.85
CA THR A 131 -3.63 11.63 -10.55
C THR A 131 -2.12 11.66 -10.73
N GLU A 132 -1.45 12.55 -10.01
CA GLU A 132 0.01 12.56 -9.92
C GLU A 132 0.45 11.71 -8.73
N ILE A 133 1.53 10.94 -8.90
CA ILE A 133 2.01 9.98 -7.89
C ILE A 133 3.34 10.48 -7.35
N VAL A 134 3.60 10.30 -6.05
CA VAL A 134 4.88 10.59 -5.40
C VAL A 134 5.27 9.42 -4.52
N PHE A 135 6.49 8.93 -4.67
CA PHE A 135 7.04 7.91 -3.76
C PHE A 135 7.72 8.57 -2.57
N VAL A 136 7.51 8.02 -1.38
CA VAL A 136 8.16 8.49 -0.14
C VAL A 136 8.89 7.30 0.48
N TYR A 137 10.17 7.50 0.79
CA TYR A 137 11.03 6.50 1.40
C TYR A 137 11.32 6.88 2.84
N THR A 138 10.60 6.23 3.74
CA THR A 138 10.75 6.33 5.20
C THR A 138 11.92 5.47 5.67
N ALA A 139 12.32 5.62 6.92
CA ALA A 139 13.53 4.99 7.46
C ALA A 139 13.19 3.90 8.48
N ASP A 140 13.95 2.82 8.40
CA ASP A 140 14.22 1.81 9.42
C ASP A 140 15.74 1.53 9.43
N ASP A 141 16.17 0.52 10.16
CA ASP A 141 17.58 0.16 10.25
C ASP A 141 18.21 -0.18 8.89
N ASP A 142 17.49 -0.91 8.04
CA ASP A 142 17.96 -1.35 6.74
C ASP A 142 18.06 -0.17 5.76
N ASN A 143 17.09 0.74 5.81
CA ASN A 143 17.03 1.91 4.94
C ASN A 143 17.89 3.10 5.40
N LEU A 144 18.48 3.03 6.59
CA LEU A 144 19.48 4.00 7.07
C LEU A 144 20.91 3.65 6.67
N ALA A 145 21.14 2.53 5.99
CA ALA A 145 22.45 2.10 5.53
C ALA A 145 23.15 3.14 4.60
N GLU A 146 24.47 3.02 4.48
CA GLU A 146 25.24 3.81 3.52
C GLU A 146 24.89 3.39 2.08
N GLY A 147 24.86 4.35 1.15
CA GLY A 147 24.46 4.11 -0.23
C GLY A 147 22.94 4.15 -0.45
N LEU A 148 22.47 3.39 -1.44
CA LEU A 148 21.06 3.24 -1.79
C LEU A 148 20.57 1.86 -1.30
N PRO A 149 19.74 1.79 -0.24
CA PRO A 149 19.22 0.54 0.30
C PRO A 149 18.43 -0.28 -0.74
N CYS A 150 18.42 -1.60 -0.59
CA CYS A 150 17.85 -2.53 -1.58
C CYS A 150 16.38 -2.21 -1.91
N THR A 151 15.50 -2.13 -0.90
CA THR A 151 14.07 -1.86 -1.11
C THR A 151 13.82 -0.49 -1.74
N ILE A 152 14.56 0.55 -1.32
CA ILE A 152 14.53 1.87 -1.95
C ILE A 152 14.99 1.80 -3.41
N ALA A 153 16.06 1.05 -3.72
CA ALA A 153 16.56 0.88 -5.08
C ALA A 153 15.53 0.22 -6.00
N LEU A 154 14.81 -0.79 -5.50
CA LEU A 154 13.73 -1.46 -6.23
C LEU A 154 12.57 -0.50 -6.52
N HIS A 155 12.20 0.33 -5.54
CA HIS A 155 11.16 1.34 -5.73
C HIS A 155 11.60 2.44 -6.70
N GLU A 156 12.87 2.84 -6.66
CA GLU A 156 13.47 3.81 -7.58
C GLU A 156 13.54 3.26 -9.01
N GLU A 157 13.69 1.95 -9.21
CA GLU A 157 13.60 1.31 -10.53
C GLU A 157 12.22 1.58 -11.17
N VAL A 158 11.15 1.40 -10.39
CA VAL A 158 9.78 1.74 -10.82
C VAL A 158 9.64 3.25 -11.00
N ALA A 159 10.16 4.06 -10.08
CA ALA A 159 10.06 5.51 -10.15
C ALA A 159 10.72 6.07 -11.41
N GLU A 160 11.92 5.58 -11.75
CA GLU A 160 12.65 5.94 -12.96
C GLU A 160 11.90 5.49 -14.21
N ARG A 161 11.44 4.22 -14.25
CA ARG A 161 10.69 3.68 -15.37
C ARG A 161 9.46 4.50 -15.72
N TYR A 162 8.77 5.02 -14.71
CA TYR A 162 7.51 5.72 -14.89
C TYR A 162 7.63 7.25 -14.78
N GLY A 163 8.78 7.80 -14.40
CA GLY A 163 8.97 9.23 -14.19
C GLY A 163 8.29 9.75 -12.92
N ILE A 164 8.17 8.92 -11.88
CA ILE A 164 7.52 9.24 -10.61
C ILE A 164 8.48 10.03 -9.71
N PRO A 165 8.12 11.24 -9.25
CA PRO A 165 8.89 11.93 -8.23
C PRO A 165 9.07 11.06 -6.98
N SER A 166 10.25 11.13 -6.36
CA SER A 166 10.53 10.38 -5.13
C SER A 166 11.22 11.24 -4.07
N ILE A 167 10.95 10.94 -2.80
CA ILE A 167 11.39 11.70 -1.63
C ILE A 167 12.10 10.76 -0.66
N HIS A 168 13.36 11.03 -0.35
CA HIS A 168 14.23 10.18 0.46
C HIS A 168 14.32 10.69 1.91
N ALA A 169 13.25 10.52 2.68
CA ALA A 169 13.21 10.91 4.08
C ALA A 169 14.22 10.11 4.94
N ALA A 170 14.46 8.85 4.60
CA ALA A 170 15.52 8.02 5.19
C ALA A 170 16.92 8.65 5.07
N ALA A 171 17.27 9.18 3.89
CA ALA A 171 18.55 9.86 3.70
C ALA A 171 18.66 11.13 4.57
N ALA A 172 17.56 11.86 4.76
CA ALA A 172 17.54 13.03 5.63
C ALA A 172 17.69 12.71 7.12
N ALA A 173 17.20 11.53 7.55
CA ALA A 173 17.42 11.01 8.90
C ALA A 173 18.87 10.54 9.08
N ARG A 174 19.39 9.73 8.14
CA ARG A 174 20.77 9.27 8.13
C ARG A 174 21.77 10.42 8.22
N ASP A 175 21.59 11.46 7.41
CA ASP A 175 22.51 12.61 7.40
C ASP A 175 22.52 13.36 8.75
N ARG A 176 21.40 13.40 9.48
CA ARG A 176 21.36 13.97 10.85
C ARG A 176 22.08 13.08 11.85
N ILE A 177 21.90 11.76 11.75
CA ILE A 177 22.55 10.78 12.62
C ILE A 177 24.07 10.83 12.42
N LEU A 178 24.54 10.81 11.17
CA LEU A 178 25.97 10.87 10.83
C LEU A 178 26.62 12.21 11.22
N ALA A 179 25.86 13.30 11.20
CA ALA A 179 26.31 14.60 11.68
C ALA A 179 26.34 14.71 13.22
N GLY A 180 25.90 13.68 13.96
CA GLY A 180 25.81 13.68 15.42
C GLY A 180 24.70 14.59 15.96
N ALA A 181 23.72 14.96 15.14
CA ALA A 181 22.64 15.87 15.54
C ALA A 181 21.56 15.17 16.40
N CYS A 182 21.39 13.86 16.25
CA CYS A 182 20.52 13.01 17.06
C CYS A 182 20.92 11.54 16.93
N ARG A 183 20.45 10.67 17.84
CA ARG A 183 20.43 9.22 17.62
C ARG A 183 19.16 8.78 16.91
N TRP A 184 19.17 7.59 16.31
CA TRP A 184 18.00 7.08 15.59
C TRP A 184 16.78 6.92 16.50
N GLU A 185 17.00 6.39 17.71
CA GLU A 185 15.97 6.15 18.72
C GLU A 185 15.30 7.43 19.24
N GLU A 186 15.95 8.60 19.07
CA GLU A 186 15.35 9.88 19.41
C GLU A 186 14.31 10.33 18.37
N LEU A 187 14.35 9.77 17.15
CA LEU A 187 13.38 9.99 16.09
C LEU A 187 12.38 8.83 15.95
N ALA A 188 12.83 7.60 16.17
CA ALA A 188 12.02 6.38 16.10
C ALA A 188 12.41 5.43 17.25
N PRO A 189 11.72 5.45 18.40
CA PRO A 189 12.14 4.72 19.60
C PRO A 189 12.25 3.20 19.44
N ASP A 190 11.44 2.60 18.57
CA ASP A 190 11.48 1.18 18.22
C ASP A 190 12.32 0.89 16.95
N ARG A 191 13.04 1.91 16.47
CA ARG A 191 13.90 1.91 15.28
C ARG A 191 13.16 1.73 13.95
N VAL A 192 11.83 1.83 13.95
CA VAL A 192 10.98 1.76 12.73
C VAL A 192 9.98 2.90 12.68
N HIS A 193 9.17 3.06 13.74
CA HIS A 193 8.05 3.98 13.77
C HIS A 193 8.47 5.34 14.34
N PRO A 194 8.35 6.43 13.57
CA PRO A 194 8.73 7.74 14.04
C PRO A 194 7.86 8.21 15.21
N ASN A 195 8.45 8.97 16.13
CA ASN A 195 7.71 9.87 17.01
C ASN A 195 7.43 11.20 16.29
N ASP A 196 6.84 12.17 16.99
CA ASP A 196 6.49 13.49 16.44
C ASP A 196 7.70 14.21 15.80
N ALA A 197 8.90 14.10 16.39
CA ALA A 197 10.10 14.73 15.85
C ALA A 197 10.58 14.05 14.55
N GLY A 198 10.53 12.71 14.51
CA GLY A 198 10.81 11.93 13.30
C GLY A 198 9.79 12.19 12.19
N TYR A 199 8.50 12.29 12.53
CA TYR A 199 7.47 12.65 11.56
C TYR A 199 7.59 14.08 11.05
N ALA A 200 7.94 15.04 11.91
CA ALA A 200 8.22 16.41 11.49
C ALA A 200 9.38 16.49 10.49
N LEU A 201 10.42 15.67 10.68
CA LEU A 201 11.50 15.52 9.72
C LEU A 201 11.00 15.02 8.35
N TYR A 202 10.20 13.95 8.33
CA TYR A 202 9.66 13.39 7.10
C TYR A 202 8.77 14.42 6.38
N ALA A 203 7.86 15.07 7.12
CA ALA A 203 6.99 16.12 6.60
C ALA A 203 7.78 17.31 6.03
N ALA A 204 8.90 17.70 6.65
CA ALA A 204 9.74 18.79 6.14
C ALA A 204 10.37 18.43 4.78
N CYS A 205 10.75 17.16 4.56
CA CYS A 205 11.24 16.71 3.26
C CYS A 205 10.13 16.77 2.21
N VAL A 206 8.93 16.29 2.55
CA VAL A 206 7.75 16.34 1.67
C VAL A 206 7.38 17.78 1.32
N ARG A 207 7.30 18.65 2.32
CA ARG A 207 7.00 20.08 2.15
C ARG A 207 8.02 20.77 1.24
N THR A 208 9.32 20.53 1.47
CA THR A 208 10.38 21.11 0.62
C THR A 208 10.20 20.71 -0.85
N PHE A 209 9.86 19.45 -1.11
CA PHE A 209 9.55 18.99 -2.46
C PHE A 209 8.30 19.66 -3.04
N LEU A 210 7.20 19.72 -2.28
CA LEU A 210 5.97 20.35 -2.74
C LEU A 210 6.16 21.85 -3.04
N GLU A 211 6.88 22.58 -2.18
CA GLU A 211 7.18 24.01 -2.38
C GLU A 211 7.95 24.26 -3.68
N ASP A 212 8.92 23.39 -4.04
CA ASP A 212 9.62 23.50 -5.32
C ASP A 212 8.74 23.05 -6.50
N ALA A 213 8.01 21.94 -6.38
CA ALA A 213 7.20 21.41 -7.48
C ALA A 213 6.02 22.35 -7.86
N LEU A 214 5.46 23.04 -6.87
CA LEU A 214 4.31 23.92 -7.02
C LEU A 214 4.70 25.37 -7.34
N ARG A 215 5.99 25.73 -7.30
CA ARG A 215 6.42 27.09 -7.65
C ARG A 215 6.05 27.45 -9.09
N PRO A 216 5.72 28.72 -9.38
CA PRO A 216 5.53 29.16 -10.75
C PRO A 216 6.83 29.01 -11.56
N PRO A 217 6.75 28.62 -12.85
CA PRO A 217 7.92 28.59 -13.73
C PRO A 217 8.59 29.96 -13.80
N ARG A 218 9.93 30.02 -13.78
CA ARG A 218 10.64 31.29 -14.02
C ARG A 218 10.64 31.62 -15.51
N GLU A 219 10.67 32.91 -15.85
CA GLU A 219 10.87 33.34 -17.24
C GLU A 219 12.13 32.71 -17.83
N GLY A 220 12.00 31.97 -18.93
CA GLY A 220 13.10 31.26 -19.58
C GLY A 220 13.40 29.85 -19.06
N GLU A 221 12.76 29.39 -17.98
CA GLU A 221 12.73 27.95 -17.65
C GLU A 221 11.84 27.24 -18.68
N SER A 222 12.46 26.48 -19.58
CA SER A 222 11.70 25.52 -20.39
C SER A 222 11.01 24.54 -19.44
N ALA A 223 9.74 24.22 -19.70
CA ALA A 223 9.01 23.14 -19.02
C ALA A 223 9.75 21.78 -19.09
N SER A 224 10.80 21.69 -19.92
CA SER A 224 11.77 20.60 -20.07
C SER A 224 12.46 20.10 -18.79
N ALA A 225 12.41 20.80 -17.66
CA ALA A 225 12.95 20.27 -16.40
C ALA A 225 12.15 19.07 -15.88
N PHE A 226 10.88 18.95 -16.30
CA PHE A 226 10.02 17.82 -16.02
C PHE A 226 9.92 16.95 -17.28
N HIS A 227 10.41 15.72 -17.19
CA HIS A 227 10.21 14.76 -18.28
C HIS A 227 8.76 14.27 -18.22
N PRO A 228 8.01 14.33 -19.34
CA PRO A 228 6.68 13.72 -19.37
C PRO A 228 6.84 12.26 -18.95
N GLY A 229 6.00 11.83 -18.00
CA GLY A 229 5.99 10.45 -17.53
C GLY A 229 5.95 9.51 -18.72
N VAL A 230 6.70 8.41 -18.63
CA VAL A 230 6.80 7.41 -19.69
C VAL A 230 5.37 6.98 -20.11
N PRO A 231 5.04 6.97 -21.42
CA PRO A 231 3.68 6.69 -21.90
C PRO A 231 3.16 5.37 -21.32
N GLU A 232 1.85 5.32 -21.04
CA GLU A 232 1.12 4.14 -20.51
C GLU A 232 1.39 2.85 -21.32
N ARG A 233 1.77 3.00 -22.60
CA ARG A 233 2.12 1.92 -23.53
C ARG A 233 3.49 1.28 -23.30
N SER A 234 4.22 1.70 -22.29
CA SER A 234 5.52 1.09 -21.98
C SER A 234 5.33 -0.30 -21.42
N GLN A 235 6.12 -1.24 -21.94
CA GLN A 235 6.15 -2.62 -21.45
C GLN A 235 6.37 -2.61 -19.94
N PRO A 236 5.63 -3.40 -19.17
CA PRO A 236 5.85 -3.48 -17.74
C PRO A 236 7.27 -4.02 -17.46
N LEU A 237 7.83 -3.65 -16.30
CA LEU A 237 9.08 -4.19 -15.78
C LEU A 237 8.94 -5.68 -15.46
N ASP A 238 7.73 -6.10 -15.05
CA ASP A 238 7.37 -7.50 -14.86
C ASP A 238 6.04 -7.79 -15.57
N GLU A 239 5.99 -8.84 -16.40
CA GLU A 239 4.79 -9.17 -17.17
C GLU A 239 3.58 -9.52 -16.28
N ASP A 240 3.83 -9.96 -15.04
CA ASP A 240 2.83 -10.29 -14.03
C ASP A 240 2.59 -9.13 -13.05
N SER A 241 2.89 -7.90 -13.46
CA SER A 241 2.59 -6.69 -12.68
C SER A 241 1.14 -6.71 -12.19
N LEU A 242 0.90 -6.28 -10.95
CA LEU A 242 -0.44 -6.21 -10.35
C LEU A 242 -1.26 -5.03 -10.90
N SER A 243 -1.13 -4.73 -12.19
CA SER A 243 -1.81 -3.63 -12.89
C SER A 243 -3.27 -3.93 -13.23
N ARG A 244 -3.63 -5.22 -13.25
CA ARG A 244 -4.98 -5.72 -13.52
C ARG A 244 -5.37 -6.61 -12.36
N VAL A 245 -5.71 -6.02 -11.23
CA VAL A 245 -6.20 -6.75 -10.06
C VAL A 245 -7.43 -6.08 -9.48
N TRP A 246 -8.16 -6.82 -8.65
CA TRP A 246 -9.31 -6.34 -7.91
C TRP A 246 -9.35 -6.98 -6.53
N MET A 247 -9.98 -6.28 -5.58
CA MET A 247 -10.35 -6.79 -4.27
C MET A 247 -11.80 -6.40 -3.99
N ARG A 248 -12.59 -7.33 -3.47
CA ARG A 248 -14.04 -7.16 -3.30
C ARG A 248 -14.55 -7.91 -2.06
N GLY A 249 -15.75 -7.52 -1.62
CA GLY A 249 -16.47 -8.21 -0.54
C GLY A 249 -16.63 -9.70 -0.80
N PHE A 250 -16.63 -10.50 0.27
CA PHE A 250 -16.83 -11.95 0.21
C PHE A 250 -18.18 -12.33 -0.38
N GLU A 251 -19.15 -11.40 -0.42
CA GLU A 251 -20.46 -11.54 -1.05
C GLU A 251 -20.39 -11.78 -2.55
N THR A 252 -19.24 -11.53 -3.17
CA THR A 252 -18.99 -11.83 -4.60
C THR A 252 -18.66 -13.31 -4.85
N ALA A 253 -18.54 -14.13 -3.81
CA ALA A 253 -18.36 -15.57 -3.94
C ALA A 253 -19.54 -16.23 -4.67
N ALA A 254 -19.22 -17.24 -5.50
CA ALA A 254 -20.23 -18.07 -6.15
C ALA A 254 -20.93 -19.01 -5.16
N GLU A 255 -20.20 -19.51 -4.15
CA GLU A 255 -20.75 -20.35 -3.09
C GLU A 255 -20.10 -20.00 -1.75
N ILE A 256 -20.90 -19.96 -0.69
CA ILE A 256 -20.45 -19.82 0.71
C ILE A 256 -21.23 -20.83 1.55
N ARG A 257 -20.52 -21.74 2.23
CA ARG A 257 -21.10 -22.77 3.11
C ARG A 257 -20.34 -22.82 4.42
N GLY A 258 -21.04 -23.06 5.54
CA GLY A 258 -20.41 -23.23 6.85
C GLY A 258 -19.71 -22.00 7.44
N PHE A 259 -19.98 -20.81 6.90
CA PHE A 259 -19.49 -19.53 7.42
C PHE A 259 -20.64 -18.72 8.03
N GLU A 260 -20.35 -18.04 9.14
CA GLU A 260 -21.21 -17.04 9.75
C GLU A 260 -20.68 -15.64 9.45
N ARG A 261 -21.57 -14.71 9.06
CA ARG A 261 -21.21 -13.32 8.87
C ARG A 261 -21.13 -12.59 10.22
N ARG A 262 -20.10 -11.79 10.40
CA ARG A 262 -19.90 -10.87 11.53
C ARG A 262 -19.68 -9.47 10.98
N GLU A 263 -20.35 -8.46 11.56
CA GLU A 263 -20.20 -7.05 11.15
C GLU A 263 -19.05 -6.34 11.87
N THR A 264 -18.69 -6.82 13.06
CA THR A 264 -17.70 -6.19 13.93
C THR A 264 -16.36 -6.87 13.81
N GLN A 265 -15.28 -6.08 13.85
CA GLN A 265 -13.91 -6.60 13.87
C GLN A 265 -13.67 -7.53 15.08
N PRO A 266 -12.84 -8.58 14.94
CA PRO A 266 -12.35 -9.31 16.12
C PRO A 266 -11.43 -8.42 16.97
N GLY A 267 -11.27 -8.76 18.25
CA GLY A 267 -10.48 -7.96 19.19
C GLY A 267 -9.52 -8.81 20.03
N PRO A 268 -8.33 -8.28 20.39
CA PRO A 268 -7.78 -6.96 20.02
C PRO A 268 -7.28 -6.93 18.55
N MET A 269 -7.55 -5.86 17.81
CA MET A 269 -7.14 -5.66 16.40
C MET A 269 -5.99 -4.65 16.30
N ILE A 270 -5.04 -4.90 15.40
CA ILE A 270 -4.05 -3.93 14.95
C ILE A 270 -4.10 -3.78 13.44
N ASN A 271 -3.58 -2.66 12.95
CA ASN A 271 -3.35 -2.43 11.52
C ASN A 271 -4.61 -2.46 10.64
N TRP A 272 -5.80 -2.26 11.19
CA TRP A 272 -7.03 -2.20 10.41
C TRP A 272 -7.95 -1.08 10.91
N ARG A 273 -8.29 -0.16 10.01
CA ARG A 273 -9.16 1.00 10.27
C ARG A 273 -10.44 1.02 9.45
N TYR A 274 -10.63 0.02 8.60
CA TYR A 274 -11.81 -0.09 7.75
C TYR A 274 -12.91 -0.92 8.43
N GLU A 275 -14.03 -1.07 7.74
CA GLU A 275 -15.16 -1.85 8.23
C GLU A 275 -14.75 -3.28 8.64
N GLY A 276 -15.45 -3.81 9.64
CA GLY A 276 -15.16 -5.10 10.25
C GLY A 276 -15.93 -6.27 9.68
N ALA A 277 -16.72 -6.08 8.62
CA ALA A 277 -17.54 -7.13 8.05
C ALA A 277 -16.66 -8.27 7.51
N HIS A 278 -16.89 -9.49 8.00
CA HIS A 278 -16.15 -10.68 7.62
C HIS A 278 -16.99 -11.95 7.80
N LEU A 279 -16.58 -13.02 7.13
CA LEU A 279 -17.04 -14.38 7.37
C LEU A 279 -16.16 -15.04 8.43
N VAL A 280 -16.75 -15.85 9.31
CA VAL A 280 -16.03 -16.70 10.28
C VAL A 280 -16.46 -18.14 10.06
N SER A 281 -15.51 -19.06 9.87
CA SER A 281 -15.83 -20.48 9.86
C SER A 281 -16.31 -20.89 11.25
N GLY A 282 -17.49 -21.51 11.37
CA GLY A 282 -17.89 -22.18 12.61
C GLY A 282 -17.10 -23.46 12.85
N ASP A 283 -17.45 -24.22 13.90
CA ASP A 283 -16.90 -25.57 14.16
C ASP A 283 -17.38 -26.64 13.14
N ALA A 284 -18.16 -26.22 12.13
CA ALA A 284 -18.85 -27.12 11.22
C ALA A 284 -17.90 -27.71 10.16
N GLU A 285 -17.82 -29.03 10.14
CA GLU A 285 -17.31 -29.75 8.97
C GLU A 285 -18.09 -29.34 7.72
N GLY A 286 -17.37 -29.10 6.61
CA GLY A 286 -17.98 -28.72 5.33
C GLY A 286 -18.04 -27.21 5.06
N ALA A 287 -17.39 -26.37 5.88
CA ALA A 287 -17.19 -24.97 5.53
C ALA A 287 -16.35 -24.83 4.25
N GLU A 288 -16.83 -24.05 3.28
CA GLU A 288 -16.15 -23.81 2.02
C GLU A 288 -16.64 -22.50 1.38
N ILE A 289 -15.72 -21.73 0.82
CA ILE A 289 -16.00 -20.58 -0.03
C ILE A 289 -15.43 -20.80 -1.42
N VAL A 290 -16.19 -20.39 -2.43
CA VAL A 290 -15.89 -20.65 -3.84
C VAL A 290 -16.07 -19.37 -4.64
N TRP A 291 -15.10 -19.07 -5.51
CA TRP A 291 -15.25 -18.00 -6.49
C TRP A 291 -14.50 -18.34 -7.78
N HIS A 292 -14.77 -17.54 -8.81
CA HIS A 292 -14.18 -17.69 -10.13
C HIS A 292 -13.27 -16.51 -10.42
N VAL A 293 -12.09 -16.78 -10.96
CA VAL A 293 -11.10 -15.77 -11.30
C VAL A 293 -10.56 -16.05 -12.70
N ARG A 294 -10.48 -15.02 -13.54
CA ARG A 294 -9.71 -15.07 -14.78
C ARG A 294 -8.32 -14.49 -14.50
N GLY A 295 -7.27 -15.06 -15.06
CA GLY A 295 -5.91 -14.51 -14.93
C GLY A 295 -4.95 -15.41 -14.15
N ARG A 296 -3.94 -14.82 -13.53
CA ARG A 296 -2.74 -15.50 -13.00
C ARG A 296 -2.62 -15.51 -11.47
N SER A 297 -3.44 -14.72 -10.77
CA SER A 297 -3.47 -14.72 -9.30
C SER A 297 -4.90 -14.69 -8.76
N ALA A 298 -5.10 -15.37 -7.64
CA ALA A 298 -6.29 -15.26 -6.81
C ALA A 298 -5.88 -15.23 -5.34
N GLY A 299 -6.78 -14.85 -4.46
CA GLY A 299 -6.52 -14.91 -3.03
C GLY A 299 -7.63 -14.33 -2.19
N LEU A 300 -7.32 -14.20 -0.91
CA LEU A 300 -8.24 -13.67 0.09
C LEU A 300 -7.51 -12.82 1.11
N LEU A 301 -8.22 -11.81 1.61
CA LEU A 301 -7.82 -11.03 2.78
C LEU A 301 -8.50 -11.61 4.01
N MET A 302 -7.74 -11.81 5.07
CA MET A 302 -8.20 -12.36 6.34
C MET A 302 -7.90 -11.46 7.51
N PHE A 303 -8.67 -11.65 8.59
CA PHE A 303 -8.21 -11.30 9.93
C PHE A 303 -7.53 -12.51 10.57
N CYS A 304 -6.21 -12.44 10.74
CA CYS A 304 -5.42 -13.47 11.39
C CYS A 304 -5.06 -13.05 12.81
N GLY A 305 -5.27 -13.93 13.80
CA GLY A 305 -5.07 -13.67 15.22
C GLY A 305 -5.00 -14.95 16.06
N PRO A 306 -5.22 -14.88 17.39
CA PRO A 306 -4.82 -15.95 18.32
C PRO A 306 -5.46 -17.31 18.10
N ASP A 307 -6.61 -17.38 17.45
CA ASP A 307 -7.36 -18.59 17.18
C ASP A 307 -7.40 -18.96 15.68
N THR A 308 -6.58 -18.30 14.85
CA THR A 308 -6.55 -18.53 13.41
C THR A 308 -6.05 -19.92 13.07
N GLY A 309 -6.82 -20.64 12.25
CA GLY A 309 -6.44 -21.94 11.71
C GLY A 309 -5.60 -21.84 10.43
N MET A 310 -5.12 -22.99 9.97
CA MET A 310 -4.64 -23.10 8.59
C MET A 310 -5.84 -23.18 7.64
N LEU A 311 -5.61 -22.85 6.37
CA LEU A 311 -6.59 -23.06 5.31
C LEU A 311 -6.06 -24.08 4.30
N GLU A 312 -6.97 -24.65 3.53
CA GLU A 312 -6.66 -25.45 2.36
C GLU A 312 -7.34 -24.82 1.15
N TYR A 313 -6.63 -24.74 0.03
CA TYR A 313 -7.19 -24.24 -1.23
C TYR A 313 -7.01 -25.24 -2.37
N ALA A 314 -7.94 -25.21 -3.33
CA ALA A 314 -7.88 -26.00 -4.54
C ALA A 314 -8.24 -25.13 -5.74
N VAL A 315 -7.55 -25.35 -6.87
CA VAL A 315 -7.84 -24.67 -8.14
C VAL A 315 -8.35 -25.71 -9.14
N ASN A 316 -9.46 -25.41 -9.80
CA ASN A 316 -10.08 -26.28 -10.83
C ASN A 316 -10.38 -27.72 -10.36
N GLY A 317 -10.65 -27.90 -9.06
CA GLY A 317 -10.97 -29.21 -8.48
C GLY A 317 -9.76 -30.11 -8.28
N GLU A 318 -8.54 -29.58 -8.41
CA GLU A 318 -7.31 -30.31 -8.05
C GLU A 318 -7.22 -30.60 -6.54
N ALA A 319 -6.15 -31.28 -6.14
CA ALA A 319 -5.90 -31.60 -4.74
C ALA A 319 -5.76 -30.32 -3.90
N TYR A 320 -6.35 -30.35 -2.70
CA TYR A 320 -6.25 -29.27 -1.75
C TYR A 320 -4.82 -29.12 -1.22
N ALA A 321 -4.26 -27.93 -1.36
CA ALA A 321 -2.96 -27.54 -0.83
C ALA A 321 -3.13 -26.77 0.50
N PRO A 322 -2.39 -27.13 1.57
CA PRO A 322 -2.46 -26.41 2.83
C PRO A 322 -1.70 -25.09 2.76
N LEU A 323 -2.16 -24.09 3.52
CA LEU A 323 -1.49 -22.80 3.72
C LEU A 323 -1.65 -22.37 5.18
N ASN A 324 -0.54 -21.97 5.81
CA ASN A 324 -0.54 -21.43 7.17
C ASN A 324 -0.45 -19.90 7.14
N PRO A 325 -1.52 -19.17 7.46
CA PRO A 325 -1.47 -17.71 7.53
C PRO A 325 -1.08 -17.18 8.91
N PHE A 326 -0.80 -18.07 9.88
CA PHE A 326 -0.48 -17.69 11.26
C PHE A 326 0.98 -17.24 11.37
N ASP A 327 1.19 -16.01 11.81
CA ASP A 327 2.51 -15.41 12.05
C ASP A 327 2.73 -15.12 13.55
N ASP A 328 3.87 -14.50 13.88
CA ASP A 328 4.22 -14.19 15.27
C ASP A 328 3.27 -13.17 15.92
N TRP A 329 2.68 -12.27 15.14
CA TRP A 329 1.72 -11.27 15.63
C TRP A 329 0.40 -11.91 16.03
N CYS A 330 0.00 -12.96 15.31
CA CYS A 330 -1.23 -13.69 15.57
C CYS A 330 -1.32 -14.21 17.00
N MET A 331 -0.21 -14.40 17.73
CA MET A 331 -0.25 -14.88 19.12
C MET A 331 -1.01 -13.94 20.08
N ASN A 332 -1.06 -12.64 19.78
CA ASN A 332 -1.54 -11.63 20.71
C ASN A 332 -2.68 -10.76 20.16
N VAL A 333 -2.72 -10.54 18.85
CA VAL A 333 -3.60 -9.56 18.20
C VAL A 333 -4.10 -10.09 16.86
N TYR A 334 -5.23 -9.56 16.42
CA TYR A 334 -5.72 -9.73 15.06
C TYR A 334 -5.09 -8.70 14.13
N ARG A 335 -4.79 -9.08 12.90
CA ARG A 335 -4.28 -8.19 11.85
C ARG A 335 -4.75 -8.62 10.46
N PRO A 336 -4.79 -7.71 9.47
CA PRO A 336 -5.02 -8.08 8.08
C PRO A 336 -3.84 -8.88 7.52
N VAL A 337 -4.15 -10.02 6.91
CA VAL A 337 -3.18 -10.88 6.21
C VAL A 337 -3.78 -11.34 4.89
N ILE A 338 -3.03 -11.24 3.81
CA ILE A 338 -3.42 -11.80 2.52
C ILE A 338 -2.86 -13.20 2.34
N ALA A 339 -3.65 -14.09 1.75
CA ALA A 339 -3.18 -15.37 1.23
C ALA A 339 -3.36 -15.36 -0.29
N THR A 340 -2.26 -15.56 -1.02
CA THR A 340 -2.23 -15.62 -2.48
C THR A 340 -2.19 -17.07 -2.95
N PHE A 341 -2.88 -17.36 -4.04
CA PHE A 341 -2.98 -18.67 -4.65
C PHE A 341 -2.47 -18.58 -6.08
N ALA A 342 -1.54 -19.48 -6.43
CA ALA A 342 -1.07 -19.63 -7.80
C ALA A 342 -2.20 -20.20 -8.66
N LEU A 343 -2.43 -19.60 -9.83
CA LEU A 343 -3.37 -20.12 -10.82
C LEU A 343 -2.62 -20.76 -11.99
N PRO A 344 -3.19 -21.80 -12.63
CA PRO A 344 -2.66 -22.34 -13.87
C PRO A 344 -2.52 -21.25 -14.94
N GLU A 345 -1.50 -21.38 -15.78
CA GLU A 345 -1.36 -20.52 -16.95
C GLU A 345 -2.48 -20.79 -17.97
N GLY A 346 -2.93 -19.77 -18.71
CA GLY A 346 -3.78 -19.97 -19.89
C GLY A 346 -5.05 -19.13 -20.01
N GLY A 347 -5.26 -18.08 -19.21
CA GLY A 347 -6.34 -17.10 -19.42
C GLY A 347 -7.78 -17.64 -19.29
N ALA A 348 -7.94 -18.94 -19.05
CA ALA A 348 -9.20 -19.56 -18.71
C ALA A 348 -9.69 -19.10 -17.34
N VAL A 349 -11.00 -19.18 -17.12
CA VAL A 349 -11.60 -18.93 -15.81
C VAL A 349 -11.24 -20.09 -14.90
N SER A 350 -10.53 -19.80 -13.81
CA SER A 350 -10.19 -20.75 -12.77
C SER A 350 -11.24 -20.72 -11.66
N ARG A 351 -11.63 -21.89 -11.19
CA ARG A 351 -12.48 -22.05 -10.01
C ARG A 351 -11.59 -22.23 -8.79
N VAL A 352 -11.70 -21.34 -7.80
CA VAL A 352 -10.96 -21.41 -6.54
C VAL A 352 -11.89 -21.84 -5.43
N SER A 353 -11.53 -22.90 -4.71
CA SER A 353 -12.15 -23.31 -3.45
C SER A 353 -11.21 -23.06 -2.29
N VAL A 354 -11.72 -22.54 -1.18
CA VAL A 354 -11.02 -22.48 0.10
C VAL A 354 -11.88 -23.02 1.23
N ARG A 355 -11.25 -23.78 2.12
CA ARG A 355 -11.87 -24.30 3.34
C ARG A 355 -10.90 -24.21 4.53
N PRO A 356 -11.39 -24.16 5.78
CA PRO A 356 -10.53 -24.31 6.95
C PRO A 356 -9.88 -25.71 6.95
N SER A 357 -8.60 -25.78 7.30
CA SER A 357 -7.92 -27.05 7.54
C SER A 357 -8.24 -27.59 8.94
N ARG A 358 -8.15 -28.91 9.10
CA ARG A 358 -8.07 -29.53 10.44
C ARG A 358 -6.71 -29.30 11.11
N GLN A 359 -5.72 -28.80 10.36
CA GLN A 359 -4.43 -28.40 10.89
C GLN A 359 -4.47 -26.94 11.33
N ARG A 360 -3.58 -26.61 12.27
CA ARG A 360 -3.31 -25.26 12.73
C ARG A 360 -1.84 -25.14 13.09
N ASP A 361 -1.33 -23.92 13.11
CA ASP A 361 -0.06 -23.64 13.77
C ASP A 361 -0.12 -24.11 15.24
N ALA A 362 0.97 -24.71 15.73
CA ALA A 362 1.03 -25.22 17.10
C ALA A 362 0.79 -24.13 18.17
N ARG A 363 1.06 -22.86 17.83
CA ARG A 363 0.87 -21.68 18.69
C ARG A 363 -0.55 -21.12 18.63
N SER A 364 -1.32 -21.45 17.61
CA SER A 364 -2.73 -21.04 17.51
C SER A 364 -3.54 -21.65 18.64
N ARG A 365 -4.66 -21.02 19.00
CA ARG A 365 -5.65 -21.45 20.00
C ARG A 365 -6.94 -21.99 19.38
N GLY A 366 -7.05 -21.99 18.06
CA GLY A 366 -8.25 -22.41 17.33
C GLY A 366 -7.99 -22.79 15.88
N HIS A 367 -9.07 -22.93 15.12
CA HIS A 367 -9.05 -23.26 13.69
C HIS A 367 -9.84 -22.25 12.86
N ALA A 368 -10.12 -21.06 13.41
CA ALA A 368 -11.02 -20.11 12.80
C ALA A 368 -10.40 -19.50 11.53
N LEU A 369 -11.17 -19.50 10.45
CA LEU A 369 -10.87 -18.76 9.23
C LEU A 369 -11.78 -17.53 9.14
N ARG A 370 -11.17 -16.34 9.11
CA ARG A 370 -11.90 -15.06 9.07
C ARG A 370 -11.68 -14.34 7.75
N ILE A 371 -12.62 -14.44 6.82
CA ILE A 371 -12.45 -13.92 5.44
C ILE A 371 -13.12 -12.55 5.31
N VAL A 372 -12.34 -11.55 4.91
CA VAL A 372 -12.76 -10.15 4.79
C VAL A 372 -13.03 -9.78 3.34
N ARG A 373 -12.13 -10.17 2.43
CA ARG A 373 -12.23 -9.88 1.00
C ARG A 373 -11.75 -11.05 0.17
N LEU A 374 -12.21 -11.11 -1.07
CA LEU A 374 -11.67 -11.94 -2.13
C LEU A 374 -10.91 -11.03 -3.10
N PHE A 375 -9.84 -11.53 -3.69
CA PHE A 375 -9.10 -10.80 -4.71
C PHE A 375 -8.65 -11.72 -5.85
N GLY A 376 -8.33 -11.10 -6.97
CA GLY A 376 -7.80 -11.79 -8.13
C GLY A 376 -7.23 -10.83 -9.16
N SER A 377 -6.57 -11.40 -10.16
CA SER A 377 -6.16 -10.66 -11.37
C SER A 377 -7.30 -10.53 -12.39
N ASP A 378 -7.06 -9.70 -13.40
CA ASP A 378 -7.87 -9.47 -14.60
C ASP A 378 -9.33 -9.04 -14.36
N GLU A 379 -10.12 -8.98 -15.43
CA GLU A 379 -11.54 -8.69 -15.30
C GLU A 379 -12.27 -9.90 -14.74
N ASP A 380 -13.02 -9.64 -13.67
CA ASP A 380 -13.94 -10.58 -13.05
C ASP A 380 -14.93 -11.12 -14.09
N PRO A 381 -14.98 -12.45 -14.33
CA PRO A 381 -15.88 -13.03 -15.32
C PRO A 381 -17.37 -12.90 -14.97
N SER A 382 -17.72 -12.41 -13.78
CA SER A 382 -19.11 -12.11 -13.39
C SER A 382 -19.64 -10.74 -13.85
N ARG A 383 -18.83 -9.96 -14.61
CA ARG A 383 -19.25 -8.71 -15.25
C ARG A 383 -19.27 -8.80 -16.78
#